data_AF-A0A519UCG8-F1
#
_entry.id   AF-A0A519UCG8-F1
#
_cell.length_a   1.000
_cell.length_b   1.000
_cell.length_c   1.000
_cell.angle_alpha   90.00
_cell.angle_beta   90.00
_cell.angle_gamma   90.00
#
_symmetry.space_group_name_H-M   'P 1'
#
loop_
_entity.id
_entity.type
_entity.pdbx_description
1 polymer ?
#
loop_
_entity_poly.entity_id
_entity_poly.type
_entity_poly.pdbx_seq_one_letter_code
_entity_poly.pdbx_strand_id
1 'polypeptide(L)'
;MKIYNVPQIRDWDQFTITNEPVSSLNLMERAAGKCFDWLMANGYRSRAFAVFCGTGNNGGDGLVIARLLIESAHAVVVYIFETDGSGTEDYQYNLSRITNLGANVVIVKSNNDIHIADLIPF
;
A
#
# COMPACT_ATOMS: atom_id res chain seq x y z
N MET A 1 -13.70 -21.83 6.14
CA MET A 1 -12.89 -20.95 5.28
C MET A 1 -11.78 -21.80 4.66
N LYS A 2 -11.55 -21.72 3.35
CA LYS A 2 -10.37 -22.35 2.72
C LYS A 2 -9.20 -21.37 2.81
N ILE A 3 -8.01 -21.84 3.17
CA ILE A 3 -6.79 -21.03 3.22
C ILE A 3 -5.93 -21.48 2.03
N TYR A 4 -5.55 -20.52 1.17
CA TYR A 4 -4.78 -20.77 -0.04
C TYR A 4 -3.30 -20.45 0.17
N ASN A 5 -2.43 -21.16 -0.55
CA ASN A 5 -1.01 -20.83 -0.60
C ASN A 5 -0.71 -19.71 -1.61
N VAL A 6 0.51 -19.21 -1.62
CA VAL A 6 0.91 -18.07 -2.48
C VAL A 6 0.67 -18.35 -3.97
N PRO A 7 1.09 -19.50 -4.56
CA PRO A 7 0.76 -19.83 -5.95
C PRO A 7 -0.74 -19.78 -6.23
N GLN A 8 -1.57 -20.38 -5.37
CA GLN A 8 -3.01 -20.41 -5.56
C GLN A 8 -3.63 -19.01 -5.55
N ILE A 9 -3.19 -18.12 -4.66
CA ILE A 9 -3.69 -16.73 -4.63
C ILE A 9 -3.33 -16.02 -5.93
N ARG A 10 -2.10 -16.20 -6.44
CA ARG A 10 -1.68 -15.63 -7.73
C ARG A 10 -2.51 -16.15 -8.89
N ASP A 11 -2.82 -17.44 -8.89
CA ASP A 11 -3.69 -18.04 -9.91
C ASP A 11 -5.10 -17.45 -9.86
N TRP A 12 -5.63 -17.18 -8.66
CA TRP A 12 -6.92 -16.52 -8.47
C TRP A 12 -6.91 -15.06 -8.95
N ASP A 13 -5.86 -14.30 -8.65
CA ASP A 13 -5.73 -12.92 -9.13
C ASP A 13 -5.67 -12.88 -10.65
N GLN A 14 -4.88 -13.77 -11.27
CA GLN A 14 -4.78 -13.88 -12.72
C GLN A 14 -6.11 -14.31 -13.35
N PHE A 15 -6.78 -15.29 -12.76
CA PHE A 15 -8.12 -15.71 -13.21
C PHE A 15 -9.10 -14.53 -13.16
N THR A 16 -9.09 -13.75 -12.08
CA THR A 16 -9.97 -12.59 -11.90
C THR A 16 -9.70 -11.52 -12.95
N ILE A 17 -8.42 -11.17 -13.17
CA ILE A 17 -8.00 -10.22 -14.22
C ILE A 17 -8.51 -10.65 -15.60
N THR A 18 -8.37 -11.93 -15.94
CA THR A 18 -8.77 -12.47 -17.24
C THR A 18 -10.29 -12.57 -17.42
N ASN A 19 -11.03 -12.94 -16.37
CA ASN A 19 -12.46 -13.25 -16.48
C ASN A 19 -13.40 -12.10 -16.07
N GLU A 20 -12.95 -11.14 -15.25
CA GLU A 20 -13.70 -9.93 -14.88
C GLU A 20 -13.28 -8.65 -15.66
N PRO A 21 -12.64 -8.83 -16.83
CA PRO A 21 -11.72 -7.87 -17.48
C PRO A 21 -11.31 -6.62 -16.66
N VAL A 22 -10.67 -6.84 -15.51
CA VAL A 22 -10.09 -5.75 -14.69
C VAL A 22 -8.58 -5.73 -14.85
N SER A 23 -7.98 -4.54 -14.80
CA SER A 23 -6.51 -4.42 -14.71
C SER A 23 -6.01 -4.88 -13.35
N SER A 24 -4.72 -5.25 -13.28
CA SER A 24 -4.02 -5.54 -12.01
C SER A 24 -4.15 -4.38 -11.02
N LEU A 25 -3.96 -3.15 -11.50
CA LEU A 25 -4.17 -1.91 -10.74
C LEU A 25 -5.57 -1.80 -10.15
N ASN A 26 -6.62 -2.09 -10.92
CA ASN A 26 -7.99 -2.02 -10.42
C ASN A 26 -8.29 -3.13 -9.41
N LEU A 27 -7.69 -4.32 -9.58
CA LEU A 27 -7.80 -5.39 -8.59
C LEU A 27 -7.09 -5.01 -7.27
N MET A 28 -5.91 -4.40 -7.37
CA MET A 28 -5.16 -3.84 -6.23
C MET A 28 -5.97 -2.76 -5.50
N GLU A 29 -6.59 -1.83 -6.23
CA GLU A 29 -7.49 -0.82 -5.64
C GLU A 29 -8.67 -1.44 -4.88
N ARG A 30 -9.23 -2.56 -5.36
CA ARG A 30 -10.28 -3.30 -4.64
C ARG A 30 -9.73 -3.90 -3.34
N ALA A 31 -8.58 -4.57 -3.38
CA ALA A 31 -7.98 -5.22 -2.22
C ALA A 31 -7.59 -4.20 -1.14
N ALA A 32 -6.82 -3.18 -1.53
CA ALA A 32 -6.41 -2.07 -0.67
C ALA A 32 -7.61 -1.28 -0.11
N GLY A 33 -8.62 -1.02 -0.94
CA GLY A 33 -9.86 -0.36 -0.53
C GLY A 33 -10.58 -1.11 0.59
N LYS A 34 -10.61 -2.46 0.56
CA LYS A 34 -11.19 -3.25 1.66
C LYS A 34 -10.41 -3.15 2.95
N CYS A 35 -9.07 -3.04 2.87
CA CYS A 35 -8.25 -2.79 4.06
C CYS A 35 -8.55 -1.40 4.65
N PHE A 36 -8.61 -0.37 3.80
CA PHE A 36 -8.97 0.99 4.21
C PHE A 36 -10.37 1.04 4.86
N ASP A 37 -11.39 0.46 4.21
CA ASP A 37 -12.76 0.39 4.74
C ASP A 37 -12.77 -0.24 6.14
N TRP A 38 -12.03 -1.33 6.32
CA TRP A 38 -11.91 -2.02 7.60
C TRP A 38 -11.27 -1.10 8.66
N LEU A 39 -10.17 -0.42 8.35
CA LEU A 39 -9.53 0.54 9.27
C LEU A 39 -10.52 1.63 9.71
N MET A 40 -11.28 2.17 8.75
CA MET A 40 -12.27 3.22 9.02
C MET A 40 -13.46 2.75 9.85
N ALA A 41 -13.84 1.47 9.75
CA ALA A 41 -14.90 0.86 10.54
C ALA A 41 -14.44 0.42 11.94
N ASN A 42 -13.13 0.23 12.16
CA ASN A 42 -12.58 -0.38 13.38
C ASN A 42 -11.79 0.61 14.25
N GLY A 43 -12.20 1.88 14.27
CA GLY A 43 -11.69 2.86 15.24
C GLY A 43 -10.33 3.49 14.90
N TYR A 44 -9.87 3.39 13.66
CA TYR A 44 -8.65 4.05 13.19
C TYR A 44 -8.89 5.40 12.50
N ARG A 45 -10.13 5.89 12.52
CA ARG A 45 -10.45 7.27 12.08
C ARG A 45 -9.62 8.27 12.89
N SER A 46 -9.12 9.30 12.22
CA SER A 46 -8.28 10.36 12.81
C SER A 46 -6.97 9.88 13.48
N ARG A 47 -6.53 8.64 13.24
CA ARG A 47 -5.20 8.17 13.64
C ARG A 47 -4.16 8.57 12.59
N ALA A 48 -2.91 8.70 13.02
CA ALA A 48 -1.76 8.77 12.13
C ALA A 48 -1.27 7.35 11.78
N PHE A 49 -0.65 7.20 10.61
CA PHE A 49 -0.21 5.90 10.09
C PHE A 49 1.24 5.92 9.60
N ALA A 50 2.01 4.94 10.04
CA ALA A 50 3.22 4.50 9.35
C ALA A 50 2.83 3.36 8.41
N VAL A 51 3.13 3.51 7.11
CA VAL A 51 2.90 2.45 6.12
C VAL A 51 4.24 1.96 5.60
N PHE A 52 4.51 0.68 5.74
CA PHE A 52 5.78 0.05 5.39
C PHE A 52 5.59 -0.76 4.10
N CYS A 53 6.28 -0.37 3.03
CA CYS A 53 6.13 -0.94 1.71
C CYS A 53 7.44 -1.57 1.23
N GLY A 54 7.35 -2.78 0.68
CA GLY A 54 8.39 -3.31 -0.21
C GLY A 54 8.16 -2.85 -1.66
N THR A 55 8.93 -3.42 -2.60
CA THR A 55 8.90 -3.06 -4.03
C THR A 55 8.01 -3.98 -4.91
N GLY A 56 7.34 -4.98 -4.31
CA GLY A 56 6.43 -5.90 -4.99
C GLY A 56 4.95 -5.46 -4.96
N ASN A 57 4.04 -6.31 -5.43
CA ASN A 57 2.60 -6.01 -5.48
C ASN A 57 2.00 -5.69 -4.11
N ASN A 58 2.42 -6.38 -3.03
CA ASN A 58 2.01 -6.02 -1.66
C ASN A 58 2.47 -4.61 -1.25
N GLY A 59 3.62 -4.16 -1.77
CA GLY A 59 4.06 -2.78 -1.64
C GLY A 59 3.13 -1.82 -2.38
N GLY A 60 2.70 -2.19 -3.58
CA GLY A 60 1.64 -1.51 -4.33
C GLY A 60 0.34 -1.36 -3.53
N ASP A 61 -0.15 -2.45 -2.90
CA ASP A 61 -1.32 -2.39 -2.01
C ASP A 61 -1.10 -1.38 -0.87
N GLY A 62 0.06 -1.42 -0.22
CA GLY A 62 0.43 -0.48 0.83
C GLY A 62 0.41 0.98 0.37
N LEU A 63 0.92 1.25 -0.84
CA LEU A 63 0.89 2.59 -1.44
C LEU A 63 -0.53 3.05 -1.77
N VAL A 64 -1.41 2.15 -2.22
CA VAL A 64 -2.83 2.47 -2.41
C VAL A 64 -3.50 2.78 -1.07
N ILE A 65 -3.26 1.97 -0.03
CA ILE A 65 -3.80 2.21 1.31
C ILE A 65 -3.32 3.57 1.84
N ALA A 66 -2.03 3.87 1.72
CA ALA A 66 -1.45 5.14 2.14
C ALA A 66 -2.10 6.32 1.40
N ARG A 67 -2.30 6.20 0.08
CA ARG A 67 -3.00 7.20 -0.73
C ARG A 67 -4.43 7.46 -0.24
N LEU A 68 -5.21 6.41 -0.01
CA LEU A 68 -6.60 6.52 0.47
C LEU A 68 -6.67 7.17 1.87
N LEU A 69 -5.71 6.85 2.74
CA LEU A 69 -5.59 7.48 4.06
C LEU A 69 -5.28 8.98 3.95
N ILE A 70 -4.33 9.37 3.08
CA ILE A 70 -3.99 10.78 2.82
C ILE A 70 -5.18 11.54 2.25
N GLU A 71 -5.85 10.99 1.24
CA GLU A 71 -7.06 11.57 0.63
C GLU A 71 -8.20 11.72 1.66
N SER A 72 -8.20 10.90 2.71
CA SER A 72 -9.13 10.97 3.83
C SER A 72 -8.62 11.85 4.99
N ALA A 73 -7.63 12.71 4.74
CA ALA A 73 -7.05 13.68 5.67
C ALA A 73 -6.35 13.07 6.91
N HIS A 74 -5.80 11.86 6.79
CA HIS A 74 -4.93 11.30 7.81
C HIS A 74 -3.48 11.75 7.64
N ALA A 75 -2.76 11.87 8.76
CA ALA A 75 -1.31 11.99 8.75
C ALA A 75 -0.69 10.63 8.41
N VAL A 76 0.11 10.57 7.35
CA VAL A 76 0.72 9.32 6.86
C VAL A 76 2.19 9.55 6.53
N VAL A 77 3.05 8.63 6.97
CA VAL A 77 4.44 8.51 6.53
C VAL A 77 4.59 7.14 5.88
N VAL A 78 5.14 7.13 4.67
CA VAL A 78 5.39 5.90 3.91
C VAL A 78 6.87 5.57 3.97
N TYR A 79 7.20 4.39 4.46
CA TYR A 79 8.55 3.86 4.50
C TYR A 79 8.72 2.82 3.41
N ILE A 80 9.72 2.99 2.55
CA ILE A 80 10.01 2.08 1.44
C ILE A 80 11.32 1.35 1.72
N PHE A 81 11.24 0.02 1.74
CA PHE A 81 12.41 -0.86 1.78
C PHE A 81 12.78 -1.22 0.36
N GLU A 82 13.80 -0.56 -0.17
CA GLU A 82 14.32 -0.89 -1.49
C GLU A 82 14.92 -2.30 -1.48
N THR A 83 14.65 -3.03 -2.55
CA THR A 83 15.32 -4.29 -2.88
C THR A 83 16.15 -4.06 -4.14
N ASP A 84 16.98 -5.03 -4.52
CA ASP A 84 17.64 -4.98 -5.83
C ASP A 84 16.60 -4.91 -6.96
N GLY A 85 16.64 -3.85 -7.76
CA GLY A 85 15.75 -3.62 -8.92
C GLY A 85 14.69 -2.54 -8.71
N SER A 86 13.93 -2.25 -9.77
CA SER A 86 12.90 -1.20 -9.78
C SER A 86 11.56 -1.62 -9.16
N GLY A 87 11.41 -2.86 -8.69
CA GLY A 87 10.09 -3.35 -8.25
C GLY A 87 9.10 -3.60 -9.40
N THR A 88 7.90 -4.02 -9.02
CA THR A 88 6.80 -4.35 -9.96
C THR A 88 6.18 -3.11 -10.62
N GLU A 89 5.56 -3.29 -11.78
CA GLU A 89 4.89 -2.20 -12.51
C GLU A 89 3.77 -1.54 -11.67
N ASP A 90 2.95 -2.35 -11.00
CA ASP A 90 1.87 -1.84 -10.15
C ASP A 90 2.41 -1.02 -8.95
N TYR A 91 3.52 -1.46 -8.36
CA TYR A 91 4.23 -0.71 -7.31
C TYR A 91 4.73 0.64 -7.84
N GLN A 92 5.43 0.64 -8.98
CA GLN A 92 5.98 1.86 -9.57
C GLN A 92 4.88 2.86 -9.95
N TYR A 93 3.76 2.37 -10.48
CA TYR A 93 2.60 3.20 -10.78
C TYR A 93 2.04 3.88 -9.54
N ASN A 94 1.84 3.13 -8.45
CA ASN A 94 1.30 3.70 -7.21
C ASN A 94 2.32 4.55 -6.45
N LEU A 95 3.62 4.27 -6.60
CA LEU A 95 4.69 5.11 -6.08
C LEU A 95 4.65 6.49 -6.75
N SER A 96 4.56 6.51 -8.07
CA SER A 96 4.41 7.77 -8.82
C SER A 96 3.17 8.56 -8.37
N ARG A 97 2.02 7.89 -8.20
CA ARG A 97 0.79 8.54 -7.75
C ARG A 97 0.92 9.17 -6.37
N ILE A 98 1.49 8.45 -5.40
CA ILE A 98 1.60 8.98 -4.04
C ILE A 98 2.65 10.08 -3.94
N THR A 99 3.74 9.99 -4.71
CA THR A 99 4.73 11.07 -4.82
C THR A 99 4.14 12.33 -5.44
N ASN A 100 3.29 12.20 -6.47
CA ASN A 100 2.60 13.33 -7.09
C ASN A 100 1.59 14.01 -6.15
N LEU A 101 1.12 13.33 -5.11
CA LEU A 101 0.29 13.91 -4.05
C LEU A 101 1.11 14.66 -2.98
N GLY A 102 2.45 14.67 -3.08
CA GLY A 102 3.32 15.31 -2.09
C GLY A 102 3.40 14.54 -0.77
N ALA A 103 3.16 13.24 -0.78
CA ALA A 103 3.23 12.41 0.42
C ALA A 103 4.64 12.38 1.03
N ASN A 104 4.72 12.24 2.35
CA ASN A 104 5.98 12.03 3.04
C ASN A 104 6.44 10.57 2.83
N VAL A 105 7.38 10.38 1.90
CA VAL A 105 7.98 9.08 1.56
C VAL A 105 9.43 9.06 2.03
N VAL A 106 9.76 8.07 2.85
CA VAL A 106 11.11 7.83 3.39
C VAL A 106 11.66 6.53 2.81
N ILE A 107 12.79 6.61 2.12
CA ILE A 107 13.54 5.44 1.67
C ILE A 107 14.38 4.92 2.84
N VAL A 108 14.13 3.68 3.28
CA VAL A 108 14.80 3.07 4.42
C VAL A 108 16.03 2.29 3.96
N LYS A 109 17.21 2.73 4.39
CA LYS A 109 18.50 2.06 4.14
C LYS A 109 19.07 1.43 5.40
N SER A 110 18.64 1.91 6.56
CA SER A 110 19.00 1.42 7.87
C SER A 110 17.88 1.68 8.88
N ASN A 111 17.94 1.05 10.06
CA ASN A 111 16.97 1.28 11.11
C ASN A 111 16.92 2.74 11.61
N ASN A 112 17.98 3.52 11.37
CA ASN A 112 18.03 4.93 11.76
C ASN A 112 17.13 5.80 10.89
N ASP A 113 16.65 5.33 9.74
CA ASP A 113 15.77 6.11 8.87
C ASP A 113 14.29 6.03 9.31
N ILE A 114 13.98 5.14 10.27
CA ILE A 114 12.62 4.93 10.75
C ILE A 114 12.38 5.77 12.02
N HIS A 115 11.64 6.87 11.85
CA HIS A 115 11.27 7.78 12.93
C HIS A 115 9.75 7.83 13.14
N ILE A 116 9.21 6.84 13.86
CA ILE A 116 7.76 6.77 14.13
C ILE A 116 7.28 7.93 15.01
N ALA A 117 8.18 8.55 15.78
CA ALA A 117 7.88 9.73 16.60
C ALA A 117 7.35 10.92 15.77
N ASP A 118 7.69 10.99 14.48
CA ASP A 118 7.27 12.06 13.56
C ASP A 118 5.77 11.97 13.18
N LEU A 119 5.09 10.87 13.55
CA LEU A 119 3.67 10.64 13.30
C LEU A 119 2.76 11.10 14.45
N ILE A 120 3.31 11.67 15.52
CA ILE A 120 2.51 12.20 16.63
C ILE A 120 2.28 13.69 16.35
N PRO A 121 1.06 14.11 15.96
CA PRO A 121 0.74 15.52 16.02
C PRO A 121 0.73 15.94 17.49
N PHE A 122 1.39 17.04 17.81
CA PHE A 122 1.19 17.74 19.07
C PHE A 122 -0.28 18.12 19.26
#